data_AF-A0A2D9CKB5-F1
#
_entry.id   AF-A0A2D9CKB5-F1
#
_cell.length_a   1.000
_cell.length_b   1.000
_cell.length_c   1.000
_cell.angle_alpha   90.00
_cell.angle_beta   90.00
_cell.angle_gamma   90.00
#
_symmetry.space_group_name_H-M   'P 1'
#
loop_
_entity.id
_entity.type
_entity.pdbx_description
1 polymer ?
#
loop_
_entity_poly.entity_id
_entity_poly.type
_entity_poly.pdbx_seq_one_letter_code
_entity_poly.pdbx_strand_id
1 'polypeptide(L)'
;MKTTMMAAAVYTACVCTPAVAGVGLSEFYITDGQGRVFSVDTGTYEASLLFDIEAHGFITDLAYIGNDRVLVQNGGVFTSYDVNSPSANGTVEYDLYDRFGDGVHLAAGLDIDPSGQINFAVQSFPPNGNDTRYIASYDPMTDSYTTGASFDTFASFLDVHRYDGDVFLGANFSENAVRVVDSMTGETIAEHQVGFGVVSFFEVSDVIYAVGKLGGVYTYDPTDGSTSLLGTITGAGDSIIGATVPAPSGLALFGAGLLGVSRRRR
;
A
#
# COMPACT_ATOMS: atom_id res chain seq x y z
N MET A 1 44.86 51.06 -22.50
CA MET A 1 43.57 50.48 -22.05
C MET A 1 43.87 49.13 -21.42
N LYS A 2 43.76 49.02 -20.09
CA LYS A 2 43.87 47.75 -19.36
C LYS A 2 42.47 47.28 -19.03
N THR A 3 42.08 46.11 -19.54
CA THR A 3 40.78 45.50 -19.30
C THR A 3 40.90 44.59 -18.08
N THR A 4 40.26 44.97 -16.98
CA THR A 4 40.18 44.17 -15.76
C THR A 4 39.04 43.16 -15.93
N MET A 5 39.34 41.86 -15.98
CA MET A 5 38.34 40.80 -15.86
C MET A 5 38.05 40.58 -14.38
N MET A 6 36.80 40.76 -13.96
CA MET A 6 36.28 40.26 -12.69
C MET A 6 35.68 38.88 -12.93
N ALA A 7 36.23 37.86 -12.27
CA ALA A 7 35.63 36.54 -12.18
C ALA A 7 34.55 36.55 -11.08
N ALA A 8 33.30 36.28 -11.44
CA ALA A 8 32.22 36.05 -10.49
C ALA A 8 32.25 34.56 -10.08
N ALA A 9 32.60 34.30 -8.83
CA ALA A 9 32.46 32.98 -8.23
C ALA A 9 30.98 32.74 -7.89
N VAL A 10 30.33 31.84 -8.60
CA VAL A 10 28.99 31.33 -8.26
C VAL A 10 29.18 30.29 -7.16
N TYR A 11 28.85 30.65 -5.92
CA TYR A 11 28.72 29.70 -4.83
C TYR A 11 27.34 29.04 -4.94
N THR A 12 27.29 27.81 -5.42
CA THR A 12 26.11 26.94 -5.29
C THR A 12 26.08 26.44 -3.84
N ALA A 13 25.27 27.09 -2.99
CA ALA A 13 24.97 26.58 -1.67
C ALA A 13 24.06 25.35 -1.82
N CYS A 14 24.61 24.16 -1.56
CA CYS A 14 23.81 22.96 -1.35
C CYS A 14 23.09 23.14 0.00
N VAL A 15 21.82 23.49 -0.04
CA VAL A 15 20.99 23.60 1.16
C VAL A 15 20.52 22.18 1.47
N CYS A 16 21.26 21.45 2.31
CA CYS A 16 20.71 20.28 2.98
C CYS A 16 19.65 20.78 3.96
N THR A 17 18.40 20.86 3.52
CA THR A 17 17.27 20.96 4.43
C THR A 17 17.22 19.68 5.24
N PRO A 18 17.29 19.73 6.59
CA PRO A 18 17.09 18.55 7.40
C PRO A 18 15.68 18.01 7.13
N ALA A 19 15.58 16.71 6.86
CA ALA A 19 14.30 16.01 6.79
C ALA A 19 13.53 16.33 8.08
N VAL A 20 12.33 16.86 7.95
CA VAL A 20 11.42 16.99 9.09
C VAL A 20 11.10 15.56 9.48
N ALA A 21 11.54 15.13 10.66
CA ALA A 21 11.13 13.85 11.21
C ALA A 21 9.60 13.80 11.16
N GLY A 22 9.05 12.86 10.39
CA GLY A 22 7.61 12.65 10.32
C GLY A 22 7.11 12.41 11.74
N VAL A 23 6.08 13.15 12.16
CA VAL A 23 5.55 13.04 13.52
C VAL A 23 5.09 11.60 13.75
N GLY A 24 5.79 10.86 14.62
CA GLY A 24 5.37 9.52 15.06
C GLY A 24 5.75 8.33 14.18
N LEU A 25 6.39 8.53 13.02
CA LEU A 25 6.91 7.43 12.21
C LEU A 25 8.29 7.01 12.72
N SER A 26 8.43 5.79 13.24
CA SER A 26 9.75 5.24 13.62
C SER A 26 10.34 4.37 12.52
N GLU A 27 9.51 3.52 11.92
CA GLU A 27 9.88 2.56 10.86
C GLU A 27 8.62 2.26 10.04
N PHE A 28 8.82 1.93 8.76
CA PHE A 28 7.79 1.35 7.91
C PHE A 28 8.42 0.36 6.94
N TYR A 29 7.60 -0.46 6.31
CA TYR A 29 8.01 -1.45 5.33
C TYR A 29 7.54 -1.05 3.94
N ILE A 30 8.29 -1.47 2.93
CA ILE A 30 7.94 -1.30 1.52
C ILE A 30 8.19 -2.60 0.76
N THR A 31 7.53 -2.74 -0.38
CA THR A 31 7.85 -3.78 -1.37
C THR A 31 8.06 -3.16 -2.74
N ASP A 32 8.87 -3.84 -3.54
CA ASP A 32 9.09 -3.50 -4.93
C ASP A 32 8.44 -4.49 -5.89
N GLY A 33 8.47 -4.15 -7.19
CA GLY A 33 7.96 -5.00 -8.26
C GLY A 33 8.64 -6.37 -8.42
N GLN A 34 9.70 -6.67 -7.67
CA GLN A 34 10.39 -7.96 -7.68
C GLN A 34 10.02 -8.83 -6.47
N GLY A 35 9.20 -8.33 -5.55
CA GLY A 35 8.80 -9.08 -4.37
C GLY A 35 9.77 -9.00 -3.20
N ARG A 36 10.68 -8.02 -3.23
CA ARG A 36 11.61 -7.75 -2.14
C ARG A 36 10.95 -6.84 -1.12
N VAL A 37 11.00 -7.24 0.14
CA VAL A 37 10.48 -6.46 1.26
C VAL A 37 11.62 -5.79 2.00
N PHE A 38 11.48 -4.50 2.26
CA PHE A 38 12.49 -3.69 2.93
C PHE A 38 11.89 -3.03 4.17
N SER A 39 12.69 -2.87 5.23
CA SER A 39 12.43 -1.86 6.26
C SER A 39 13.00 -0.53 5.82
N VAL A 40 12.38 0.57 6.22
CA VAL A 40 12.85 1.92 5.96
C VAL A 40 13.04 2.66 7.29
N ASP A 41 14.26 3.13 7.51
CA ASP A 41 14.59 4.04 8.61
C ASP A 41 14.02 5.42 8.28
N THR A 42 13.14 5.95 9.12
CA THR A 42 12.44 7.23 8.89
C THR A 42 13.33 8.46 9.13
N GLY A 43 14.46 8.30 9.81
CA GLY A 43 15.45 9.36 10.03
C GLY A 43 16.36 9.57 8.82
N THR A 44 16.63 8.52 8.04
CA THR A 44 17.52 8.58 6.87
C THR A 44 16.82 8.31 5.54
N TYR A 45 15.64 7.70 5.57
CA TYR A 45 14.95 7.11 4.42
C TYR A 45 15.82 6.07 3.68
N GLU A 46 16.73 5.41 4.38
CA GLU A 46 17.49 4.29 3.84
C GLU A 46 16.71 2.99 4.02
N ALA A 47 16.51 2.28 2.91
CA ALA A 47 15.84 0.98 2.89
C ALA A 47 16.85 -0.15 3.08
N SER A 48 16.54 -1.06 4.00
CA SER A 48 17.30 -2.29 4.25
C SER A 48 16.49 -3.50 3.83
N LEU A 49 17.04 -4.33 2.94
CA LEU A 49 16.38 -5.57 2.52
C LEU A 49 16.18 -6.48 3.73
N LEU A 50 14.94 -6.86 4.00
CA LEU A 50 14.60 -7.83 5.03
C LEU A 50 14.57 -9.23 4.43
N PHE A 51 13.84 -9.39 3.34
CA PHE A 51 13.71 -10.67 2.65
C PHE A 51 13.19 -10.52 1.22
N ASP A 52 13.34 -11.62 0.49
CA ASP A 52 12.89 -11.77 -0.89
C ASP A 52 11.87 -12.90 -0.95
N ILE A 53 10.72 -12.62 -1.55
CA ILE A 53 9.66 -13.62 -1.76
C ILE A 53 9.97 -14.30 -3.10
N GLU A 54 11.07 -15.06 -3.14
CA GLU A 54 11.70 -15.61 -4.35
C GLU A 54 10.80 -16.52 -5.22
N ALA A 55 9.58 -16.86 -4.79
CA ALA A 55 8.77 -17.93 -5.36
C ALA A 55 7.36 -17.54 -5.84
N HIS A 56 6.90 -16.30 -5.68
CA HIS A 56 5.47 -16.00 -5.81
C HIS A 56 5.14 -14.79 -6.70
N GLY A 57 5.12 -15.02 -8.01
CA GLY A 57 4.36 -14.23 -8.98
C GLY A 57 4.59 -12.71 -8.93
N PHE A 58 3.61 -11.96 -9.45
CA PHE A 58 3.63 -10.50 -9.41
C PHE A 58 2.99 -10.05 -8.10
N ILE A 59 3.81 -9.66 -7.12
CA ILE A 59 3.31 -9.00 -5.92
C ILE A 59 2.69 -7.68 -6.35
N THR A 60 1.50 -7.41 -5.80
CA THR A 60 0.72 -6.21 -6.09
C THR A 60 0.70 -5.26 -4.91
N ASP A 61 0.81 -5.78 -3.68
CA ASP A 61 0.88 -4.97 -2.46
C ASP A 61 1.33 -5.76 -1.22
N LEU A 62 1.56 -5.06 -0.11
CA LEU A 62 1.74 -5.64 1.23
C LEU A 62 0.99 -4.86 2.31
N ALA A 63 0.67 -5.53 3.41
CA ALA A 63 0.18 -4.89 4.63
C ALA A 63 0.73 -5.62 5.87
N TYR A 64 1.06 -4.87 6.92
CA TYR A 64 1.52 -5.46 8.18
C TYR A 64 0.32 -5.93 9.02
N ILE A 65 0.39 -7.15 9.55
CA ILE A 65 -0.75 -7.81 10.23
C ILE A 65 -0.50 -8.11 11.71
N GLY A 66 0.58 -7.56 12.26
CA GLY A 66 1.01 -7.83 13.63
C GLY A 66 1.87 -9.06 13.79
N ASN A 67 2.38 -9.26 15.00
CA ASN A 67 3.23 -10.40 15.39
C ASN A 67 4.40 -10.63 14.44
N ASP A 68 5.03 -9.56 13.98
CA ASP A 68 6.13 -9.60 13.01
C ASP A 68 5.73 -10.31 11.71
N ARG A 69 4.48 -10.16 11.27
CA ARG A 69 4.00 -10.71 10.02
C ARG A 69 3.54 -9.61 9.07
N VAL A 70 3.76 -9.86 7.79
CA VAL A 70 3.18 -9.10 6.69
C VAL A 70 2.30 -10.01 5.86
N LEU A 71 1.16 -9.49 5.42
CA LEU A 71 0.32 -10.06 4.39
C LEU A 71 0.78 -9.51 3.05
N VAL A 72 1.02 -10.39 2.11
CA VAL A 72 1.49 -10.06 0.78
C VAL A 72 0.43 -10.49 -0.20
N GLN A 73 0.08 -9.59 -1.09
CA GLN A 73 -0.90 -9.84 -2.11
C GLN A 73 -0.21 -10.20 -3.43
N ASN A 74 -0.58 -11.35 -3.99
CA ASN A 74 -0.13 -11.81 -5.30
C ASN A 74 -1.37 -12.11 -6.16
N GLY A 75 -1.78 -11.10 -6.94
CA GLY A 75 -3.02 -11.15 -7.70
C GLY A 75 -4.23 -11.27 -6.76
N GLY A 76 -4.88 -12.42 -6.74
CA GLY A 76 -6.03 -12.73 -5.88
C GLY A 76 -5.69 -13.51 -4.60
N VAL A 77 -4.42 -13.83 -4.34
CA VAL A 77 -4.02 -14.65 -3.19
C VAL A 77 -3.27 -13.80 -2.18
N PHE A 78 -3.66 -13.92 -0.91
CA PHE A 78 -3.15 -13.12 0.21
C PHE A 78 -2.40 -14.07 1.12
N THR A 79 -1.08 -13.93 1.16
CA THR A 79 -0.18 -14.86 1.85
C THR A 79 0.60 -14.12 2.91
N SER A 80 0.57 -14.61 4.14
CA SER A 80 1.30 -14.01 5.24
C SER A 80 2.68 -14.63 5.41
N TYR A 81 3.66 -13.79 5.77
CA TYR A 81 5.06 -14.16 6.00
C TYR A 81 5.51 -13.61 7.33
N ASP A 82 6.33 -14.38 8.06
CA ASP A 82 7.06 -13.90 9.23
C ASP A 82 8.26 -13.08 8.73
N VAL A 83 8.35 -11.82 9.16
CA VAL A 83 9.39 -10.86 8.78
C VAL A 83 10.75 -11.25 9.34
N ASN A 84 10.79 -11.90 10.51
CA ASN A 84 12.03 -12.36 11.16
C ASN A 84 12.50 -13.72 10.64
N SER A 85 11.57 -14.51 10.11
CA SER A 85 11.86 -15.82 9.52
C SER A 85 11.00 -16.03 8.28
N PRO A 86 11.32 -15.36 7.16
CA PRO A 86 10.57 -15.48 5.93
C PRO A 86 10.90 -16.84 5.33
N SER A 87 10.19 -17.86 5.80
CA SER A 87 10.26 -19.17 5.20
C SER A 87 9.69 -19.05 3.78
N ALA A 88 10.30 -19.75 2.82
CA ALA A 88 9.83 -19.76 1.43
C ALA A 88 8.36 -20.20 1.26
N ASN A 89 7.70 -20.67 2.32
CA ASN A 89 6.30 -21.06 2.34
C ASN A 89 5.52 -20.15 3.29
N GLY A 90 5.01 -19.03 2.79
CA GLY A 90 4.04 -18.22 3.52
C GLY A 90 2.74 -19.00 3.79
N THR A 91 1.87 -18.46 4.65
CA THR A 91 0.56 -19.05 4.93
C THR A 91 -0.50 -18.33 4.11
N VAL A 92 -1.24 -19.06 3.27
CA VAL A 92 -2.37 -18.46 2.53
C VAL A 92 -3.48 -18.15 3.54
N GLU A 93 -3.76 -16.86 3.73
CA GLU A 93 -4.80 -16.38 4.64
C GLU A 93 -6.13 -16.17 3.91
N TYR A 94 -6.07 -15.79 2.63
CA TYR A 94 -7.26 -15.61 1.79
C TYR A 94 -6.94 -15.88 0.31
N ASP A 95 -7.88 -16.53 -0.37
CA ASP A 95 -7.81 -16.79 -1.81
C ASP A 95 -9.11 -16.30 -2.46
N LEU A 96 -8.99 -15.24 -3.27
CA LEU A 96 -10.11 -14.65 -4.01
C LEU A 96 -10.74 -15.65 -5.00
N TYR A 97 -9.96 -16.59 -5.53
CA TYR A 97 -10.44 -17.58 -6.51
C TYR A 97 -11.37 -18.62 -5.86
N ASP A 98 -11.15 -18.96 -4.59
CA ASP A 98 -12.05 -19.83 -3.83
C ASP A 98 -13.46 -19.21 -3.70
N ARG A 99 -13.56 -17.88 -3.77
CA ARG A 99 -14.82 -17.14 -3.65
C ARG A 99 -15.58 -17.01 -4.97
N PHE A 100 -14.88 -16.59 -6.02
CA PHE A 100 -15.53 -16.21 -7.28
C PHE A 100 -15.60 -17.33 -8.32
N GLY A 101 -14.83 -18.41 -8.15
CA GLY A 101 -14.82 -19.54 -9.09
C GLY A 101 -14.21 -19.16 -10.44
N ASP A 102 -14.86 -19.57 -11.53
CA ASP A 102 -14.35 -19.37 -12.89
C ASP A 102 -14.44 -17.89 -13.33
N GLY A 103 -13.29 -17.29 -13.64
CA GLY A 103 -13.16 -15.90 -14.09
C GLY A 103 -11.75 -15.38 -13.82
N VAL A 104 -11.39 -14.22 -14.38
CA VAL A 104 -10.17 -13.51 -13.94
C VAL A 104 -10.60 -12.49 -12.90
N HIS A 105 -10.09 -12.66 -11.68
CA HIS A 105 -10.31 -11.75 -10.57
C HIS A 105 -8.94 -11.31 -10.07
N LEU A 106 -8.68 -10.01 -10.16
CA LEU A 106 -7.48 -9.39 -9.61
C LEU A 106 -7.91 -8.63 -8.38
N ALA A 107 -7.21 -8.82 -7.27
CA ALA A 107 -7.22 -7.81 -6.23
C ALA A 107 -6.12 -6.78 -6.54
N ALA A 108 -6.24 -5.59 -5.98
CA ALA A 108 -5.20 -4.57 -5.90
C ALA A 108 -5.46 -3.69 -4.68
N GLY A 109 -4.40 -3.15 -4.10
CA GLY A 109 -4.46 -2.41 -2.86
C GLY A 109 -4.81 -3.25 -1.65
N LEU A 110 -4.14 -2.95 -0.55
CA LEU A 110 -4.29 -3.69 0.67
C LEU A 110 -4.27 -2.76 1.86
N ASP A 111 -5.44 -2.53 2.43
CA ASP A 111 -5.61 -1.83 3.69
C ASP A 111 -6.07 -2.80 4.78
N ILE A 112 -5.63 -2.55 6.00
CA ILE A 112 -6.06 -3.30 7.19
C ILE A 112 -6.50 -2.29 8.22
N ASP A 113 -7.80 -2.31 8.50
CA ASP A 113 -8.37 -1.37 9.44
C ASP A 113 -8.05 -1.76 10.90
N PRO A 114 -8.30 -0.86 11.88
CA PRO A 114 -8.05 -1.15 13.28
C PRO A 114 -8.87 -2.29 13.88
N SER A 115 -9.85 -2.85 13.16
CA SER A 115 -10.59 -4.04 13.58
C SER A 115 -9.96 -5.34 13.06
N GLY A 116 -8.98 -5.23 12.15
CA GLY A 116 -8.37 -6.36 11.46
C GLY A 116 -9.07 -6.76 10.16
N GLN A 117 -10.03 -5.96 9.69
CA GLN A 117 -10.67 -6.21 8.41
C GLN A 117 -9.70 -5.84 7.28
N ILE A 118 -9.57 -6.75 6.32
CA ILE A 118 -8.72 -6.58 5.14
C ILE A 118 -9.57 -5.96 4.03
N ASN A 119 -9.22 -4.77 3.60
CA ASN A 119 -9.87 -4.04 2.52
C ASN A 119 -9.00 -4.06 1.27
N PHE A 120 -9.61 -4.27 0.11
CA PHE A 120 -8.89 -4.33 -1.17
C PHE A 120 -9.81 -3.98 -2.34
N ALA A 121 -9.26 -3.39 -3.40
CA ALA A 121 -9.98 -3.26 -4.65
C ALA A 121 -10.02 -4.60 -5.37
N VAL A 122 -11.16 -4.93 -5.98
CA VAL A 122 -11.32 -6.08 -6.86
C VAL A 122 -11.63 -5.60 -8.25
N GLN A 123 -10.92 -6.14 -9.24
CA GLN A 123 -11.27 -6.07 -10.64
C GLN A 123 -11.69 -7.45 -11.12
N SER A 124 -12.94 -7.58 -11.55
CA SER A 124 -13.51 -8.82 -12.07
C SER A 124 -13.73 -8.73 -13.58
N PHE A 125 -13.26 -9.74 -14.30
CA PHE A 125 -13.43 -9.92 -15.74
C PHE A 125 -14.27 -11.20 -16.01
N PRO A 126 -15.60 -11.12 -15.88
CA PRO A 126 -16.47 -12.27 -16.12
C PRO A 126 -16.46 -12.68 -17.61
N PRO A 127 -16.47 -13.97 -17.96
CA PRO A 127 -16.34 -14.44 -19.35
C PRO A 127 -17.39 -13.89 -20.33
N ASN A 128 -18.56 -13.49 -19.84
CA ASN A 128 -19.70 -12.99 -20.63
C ASN A 128 -20.36 -11.76 -19.99
N GLY A 129 -19.62 -10.95 -19.24
CA GLY A 129 -20.15 -9.78 -18.56
C GLY A 129 -19.30 -8.53 -18.80
N ASN A 130 -19.74 -7.41 -18.22
CA ASN A 130 -18.94 -6.20 -18.16
C ASN A 130 -17.91 -6.33 -17.04
N ASP A 131 -16.72 -5.79 -17.28
CA ASP A 131 -15.71 -5.65 -16.24
C ASP A 131 -16.29 -4.81 -15.10
N THR A 132 -16.16 -5.30 -13.87
CA THR A 132 -16.61 -4.57 -12.68
C THR A 132 -15.45 -4.35 -11.75
N ARG A 133 -15.40 -3.15 -11.16
CA ARG A 133 -14.45 -2.79 -10.11
C ARG A 133 -15.21 -2.35 -8.87
N TYR A 134 -14.81 -2.84 -7.69
CA TYR A 134 -15.42 -2.47 -6.41
C TYR A 134 -14.39 -2.66 -5.30
N ILE A 135 -14.64 -2.06 -4.14
CA ILE A 135 -13.87 -2.34 -2.92
C ILE A 135 -14.55 -3.49 -2.20
N ALA A 136 -13.75 -4.42 -1.73
CA ALA A 136 -14.19 -5.56 -0.95
C ALA A 136 -13.53 -5.53 0.41
N SER A 137 -14.22 -6.10 1.38
CA SER A 137 -13.71 -6.24 2.74
C SER A 137 -13.88 -7.67 3.21
N TYR A 138 -12.80 -8.24 3.74
CA TYR A 138 -12.74 -9.57 4.33
C TYR A 138 -12.39 -9.49 5.81
N ASP A 139 -13.23 -10.06 6.67
CA ASP A 139 -12.93 -10.24 8.07
C ASP A 139 -12.47 -11.70 8.32
N PRO A 140 -11.18 -11.93 8.60
CA PRO A 140 -10.66 -13.28 8.83
C PRO A 140 -11.14 -13.90 10.15
N MET A 141 -11.60 -13.11 11.11
CA MET A 141 -12.08 -13.60 12.41
C MET A 141 -13.47 -14.22 12.29
N THR A 142 -14.33 -13.61 11.48
CA THR A 142 -15.69 -14.11 11.22
C THR A 142 -15.83 -14.89 9.93
N ASP A 143 -14.78 -14.91 9.10
CA ASP A 143 -14.80 -15.42 7.74
C ASP A 143 -15.94 -14.79 6.91
N SER A 144 -16.14 -13.49 7.09
CA SER A 144 -17.18 -12.74 6.39
C SER A 144 -16.59 -11.89 5.28
N TYR A 145 -17.31 -11.82 4.16
CA TYR A 145 -16.91 -11.09 2.98
C TYR A 145 -18.04 -10.16 2.55
N THR A 146 -17.70 -8.89 2.34
CA THR A 146 -18.63 -7.86 1.89
C THR A 146 -18.06 -7.15 0.66
N THR A 147 -18.96 -6.67 -0.20
CA THR A 147 -18.61 -5.94 -1.42
C THR A 147 -19.31 -4.60 -1.40
N GLY A 148 -18.56 -3.55 -1.73
CA GLY A 148 -19.12 -2.25 -2.07
C GLY A 148 -19.84 -2.25 -3.41
N ALA A 149 -20.38 -1.08 -3.76
CA ALA A 149 -20.89 -0.77 -5.08
C ALA A 149 -19.76 -0.71 -6.13
N SER A 150 -20.14 -0.93 -7.38
CA SER A 150 -19.19 -0.86 -8.50
C SER A 150 -18.84 0.59 -8.85
N PHE A 151 -17.56 0.87 -9.12
CA PHE A 151 -17.09 2.15 -9.62
C PHE A 151 -17.01 2.12 -11.15
N ASP A 152 -17.48 3.19 -11.80
CA ASP A 152 -17.56 3.31 -13.26
C ASP A 152 -16.20 3.65 -13.92
N THR A 153 -15.11 3.66 -13.16
CA THR A 153 -13.82 4.17 -13.64
C THR A 153 -12.83 3.07 -14.00
N PHE A 154 -12.04 3.32 -15.05
CA PHE A 154 -10.90 2.50 -15.48
C PHE A 154 -9.68 2.62 -14.56
N ALA A 155 -9.80 3.31 -13.42
CA ALA A 155 -8.69 3.43 -12.48
C ALA A 155 -8.34 2.03 -11.96
N SER A 156 -7.21 1.51 -12.41
CA SER A 156 -6.48 0.46 -11.69
C SER A 156 -5.89 1.14 -10.46
N PHE A 157 -6.65 1.15 -9.36
CA PHE A 157 -6.06 1.53 -8.08
C PHE A 157 -4.90 0.59 -7.82
N LEU A 158 -3.70 1.14 -7.66
CA LEU A 158 -2.57 0.34 -7.19
C LEU A 158 -2.73 0.03 -5.71
N ASP A 159 -3.29 0.99 -4.97
CA ASP A 159 -3.59 0.86 -3.56
C ASP A 159 -4.92 1.51 -3.17
N VAL A 160 -5.51 1.02 -2.08
CA VAL A 160 -6.68 1.59 -1.41
C VAL A 160 -6.41 1.77 0.08
N HIS A 161 -6.93 2.84 0.67
CA HIS A 161 -6.82 3.08 2.13
C HIS A 161 -8.15 3.56 2.70
N ARG A 162 -8.64 2.91 3.75
CA ARG A 162 -9.87 3.33 4.42
C ARG A 162 -9.62 4.63 5.18
N TYR A 163 -10.35 5.68 4.83
CA TYR A 163 -10.19 7.01 5.43
C TYR A 163 -11.30 7.35 6.44
N ASP A 164 -12.56 7.17 6.08
CA ASP A 164 -13.69 7.50 6.97
C ASP A 164 -14.90 6.60 6.70
N GLY A 165 -15.19 5.69 7.62
CA GLY A 165 -16.30 4.75 7.45
C GLY A 165 -16.16 3.95 6.16
N ASP A 166 -17.07 4.13 5.22
CA ASP A 166 -17.05 3.42 3.92
C ASP A 166 -16.36 4.24 2.81
N VAL A 167 -15.65 5.31 3.17
CA VAL A 167 -14.90 6.16 2.25
C VAL A 167 -13.43 5.73 2.19
N PHE A 168 -12.95 5.57 0.97
CA PHE A 168 -11.60 5.09 0.67
C PHE A 168 -10.83 6.07 -0.20
N LEU A 169 -9.52 6.11 0.01
CA LEU A 169 -8.56 6.67 -0.92
C LEU A 169 -8.21 5.58 -1.95
N GLY A 170 -8.09 5.96 -3.22
CA GLY A 170 -7.64 5.09 -4.29
C GLY A 170 -6.47 5.73 -5.03
N ALA A 171 -5.32 5.06 -5.04
CA ALA A 171 -4.11 5.52 -5.73
C ALA A 171 -4.22 5.26 -7.23
N ASN A 172 -4.45 6.30 -8.03
CA ASN A 172 -4.45 6.20 -9.49
C ASN A 172 -3.09 6.66 -10.04
N PHE A 173 -2.15 5.72 -10.09
CA PHE A 173 -0.80 5.96 -10.59
C PHE A 173 -0.79 6.48 -12.03
N SER A 174 -1.67 5.96 -12.91
CA SER A 174 -1.68 6.34 -14.32
C SER A 174 -2.05 7.81 -14.57
N GLU A 175 -2.83 8.39 -13.67
CA GLU A 175 -3.32 9.78 -13.76
C GLU A 175 -2.60 10.72 -12.77
N ASN A 176 -1.65 10.21 -11.96
CA ASN A 176 -1.01 10.94 -10.85
C ASN A 176 -2.04 11.57 -9.89
N ALA A 177 -3.12 10.85 -9.63
CA ALA A 177 -4.25 11.33 -8.85
C ALA A 177 -4.56 10.40 -7.68
N VAL A 178 -5.14 10.98 -6.63
CA VAL A 178 -5.81 10.24 -5.56
C VAL A 178 -7.30 10.49 -5.69
N ARG A 179 -8.09 9.42 -5.72
CA ARG A 179 -9.56 9.52 -5.67
C ARG A 179 -10.04 9.23 -4.26
N VAL A 180 -11.00 10.02 -3.81
CA VAL A 180 -11.78 9.76 -2.59
C VAL A 180 -13.10 9.18 -3.04
N VAL A 181 -13.43 7.99 -2.58
CA VAL A 181 -14.50 7.17 -3.13
C VAL A 181 -15.37 6.62 -2.01
N ASP A 182 -16.69 6.77 -2.15
CA ASP A 182 -17.65 6.11 -1.28
C ASP A 182 -17.90 4.69 -1.80
N SER A 183 -17.45 3.69 -1.05
CA SER A 183 -17.60 2.29 -1.43
C SER A 183 -19.04 1.79 -1.37
N MET A 184 -19.95 2.44 -0.64
CA MET A 184 -21.36 2.04 -0.57
C MET A 184 -22.14 2.45 -1.82
N THR A 185 -21.79 3.59 -2.41
CA THR A 185 -22.52 4.16 -3.56
C THR A 185 -21.79 3.97 -4.89
N GLY A 186 -20.47 3.81 -4.87
CA GLY A 186 -19.68 3.75 -6.10
C GLY A 186 -19.25 5.13 -6.60
N GLU A 187 -19.53 6.19 -5.83
CA GLU A 187 -19.32 7.57 -6.27
C GLU A 187 -17.92 8.07 -5.90
N THR A 188 -17.30 8.80 -6.82
CA THR A 188 -16.09 9.58 -6.52
C THR A 188 -16.52 10.88 -5.85
N ILE A 189 -16.16 11.03 -4.56
CA ILE A 189 -16.45 12.22 -3.75
C ILE A 189 -15.50 13.36 -4.13
N ALA A 190 -14.22 13.05 -4.32
CA ALA A 190 -13.20 14.02 -4.69
C ALA A 190 -12.09 13.37 -5.52
N GLU A 191 -11.37 14.19 -6.29
CA GLU A 191 -10.15 13.79 -6.99
C GLU A 191 -9.07 14.85 -6.78
N HIS A 192 -7.91 14.42 -6.31
CA HIS A 192 -6.77 15.28 -6.01
C HIS A 192 -5.60 14.94 -6.92
N GLN A 193 -5.12 15.94 -7.66
CA GLN A 193 -3.96 15.81 -8.52
C GLN A 193 -2.69 16.03 -7.68
N VAL A 194 -1.93 14.95 -7.46
CA VAL A 194 -0.84 14.93 -6.46
C VAL A 194 0.57 14.95 -7.09
N GLY A 195 0.71 14.73 -8.39
CA GLY A 195 1.95 15.03 -9.12
C GLY A 195 3.16 14.11 -8.87
N PHE A 196 3.07 13.11 -7.98
CA PHE A 196 4.18 12.20 -7.65
C PHE A 196 3.88 10.69 -7.78
N GLY A 197 2.86 10.30 -8.56
CA GLY A 197 2.59 8.89 -8.88
C GLY A 197 2.46 8.01 -7.64
N VAL A 198 1.42 8.27 -6.83
CA VAL A 198 1.15 7.52 -5.60
C VAL A 198 0.95 6.05 -5.93
N VAL A 199 1.61 5.20 -5.15
CA VAL A 199 1.50 3.74 -5.25
C VAL A 199 0.95 3.13 -3.98
N SER A 200 1.07 3.79 -2.83
CA SER A 200 0.55 3.25 -1.58
C SER A 200 0.27 4.32 -0.52
N PHE A 201 -0.58 3.99 0.43
CA PHE A 201 -0.89 4.77 1.62
C PHE A 201 -0.68 3.97 2.91
N PHE A 202 -0.49 4.68 4.01
CA PHE A 202 -0.63 4.12 5.35
C PHE A 202 -0.93 5.23 6.35
N GLU A 203 -1.41 4.88 7.53
CA GLU A 203 -1.82 5.84 8.54
C GLU A 203 -1.12 5.61 9.89
N VAL A 204 -0.62 6.70 10.49
CA VAL A 204 -0.06 6.68 11.83
C VAL A 204 -0.52 7.90 12.60
N SER A 205 -1.17 7.67 13.76
CA SER A 205 -1.64 8.74 14.66
C SER A 205 -2.51 9.77 13.93
N ASP A 206 -3.51 9.31 13.19
CA ASP A 206 -4.46 10.12 12.40
C ASP A 206 -3.80 10.94 11.26
N VAL A 207 -2.56 10.61 10.89
CA VAL A 207 -1.86 11.20 9.74
C VAL A 207 -1.73 10.15 8.65
N ILE A 208 -2.28 10.47 7.47
CA ILE A 208 -2.12 9.65 6.27
C ILE A 208 -0.82 10.04 5.59
N TYR A 209 -0.06 9.01 5.23
CA TYR A 209 1.15 9.11 4.44
C TYR A 209 0.89 8.50 3.07
N ALA A 210 1.41 9.17 2.04
CA ALA A 210 1.39 8.68 0.67
C ALA A 210 2.82 8.38 0.21
N VAL A 211 3.01 7.22 -0.41
CA VAL A 211 4.29 6.80 -0.99
C VAL A 211 4.18 6.87 -2.51
N GLY A 212 5.11 7.58 -3.12
CA GLY A 212 5.25 7.64 -4.58
C GLY A 212 6.13 6.50 -5.11
N LYS A 213 5.89 6.08 -6.35
CA LYS A 213 6.65 5.02 -7.03
C LYS A 213 8.17 5.19 -6.97
N LEU A 214 8.62 6.45 -7.04
CA LEU A 214 10.04 6.82 -7.01
C LEU A 214 10.60 7.04 -5.59
N GLY A 215 9.86 6.62 -4.56
CA GLY A 215 10.30 6.62 -3.17
C GLY A 215 10.04 7.91 -2.40
N GLY A 216 9.41 8.92 -2.99
CA GLY A 216 8.98 10.09 -2.22
C GLY A 216 7.93 9.70 -1.17
N VAL A 217 8.14 10.13 0.08
CA VAL A 217 7.21 9.92 1.19
C VAL A 217 6.62 11.26 1.59
N TYR A 218 5.30 11.35 1.62
CA TYR A 218 4.57 12.59 1.83
C TYR A 218 3.55 12.41 2.93
N THR A 219 3.31 13.45 3.74
CA THR A 219 2.00 13.55 4.41
C THR A 219 0.94 13.89 3.36
N TYR A 220 -0.28 13.42 3.54
CA TYR A 220 -1.39 13.63 2.64
C TYR A 220 -2.65 14.01 3.42
N ASP A 221 -3.29 15.13 3.06
CA ASP A 221 -4.60 15.49 3.58
C ASP A 221 -5.70 15.03 2.60
N PRO A 222 -6.57 14.09 2.98
CA PRO A 222 -7.64 13.59 2.13
C PRO A 222 -8.79 14.58 1.94
N THR A 223 -8.82 15.70 2.65
CA THR A 223 -9.86 16.73 2.53
C THR A 223 -9.63 17.64 1.33
N ASP A 224 -8.36 18.00 1.07
CA ASP A 224 -7.99 18.96 0.02
C ASP A 224 -6.86 18.48 -0.91
N GLY A 225 -6.30 17.31 -0.64
CA GLY A 225 -5.22 16.71 -1.42
C GLY A 225 -3.85 17.35 -1.19
N SER A 226 -3.71 18.21 -0.17
CA SER A 226 -2.43 18.85 0.14
C SER A 226 -1.39 17.82 0.58
N THR A 227 -0.14 18.05 0.15
CA THR A 227 0.97 17.15 0.44
C THR A 227 2.21 17.88 0.92
N SER A 228 2.98 17.23 1.79
CA SER A 228 4.29 17.73 2.24
C SER A 228 5.32 16.60 2.18
N LEU A 229 6.37 16.79 1.39
CA LEU A 229 7.48 15.84 1.27
C LEU A 229 8.25 15.76 2.60
N LEU A 230 8.45 14.54 3.09
CA LEU A 230 9.24 14.25 4.27
C LEU A 230 10.63 13.74 3.93
N GLY A 231 10.72 12.90 2.88
CA GLY A 231 11.97 12.31 2.44
C GLY A 231 11.83 11.49 1.16
N THR A 232 12.95 10.96 0.68
CA THR A 232 12.99 10.09 -0.48
C THR A 232 13.71 8.81 -0.10
N ILE A 233 13.03 7.69 -0.27
CA ILE A 233 13.55 6.35 0.00
C ILE A 233 14.73 6.08 -0.93
N THR A 234 15.81 5.58 -0.36
CA THR A 234 17.02 5.13 -1.07
C THR A 234 17.32 3.68 -0.71
N GLY A 235 18.08 2.97 -1.55
CA GLY A 235 18.48 1.57 -1.28
C GLY A 235 17.43 0.50 -1.64
N ALA A 236 16.19 0.90 -1.92
CA ALA A 236 15.18 0.06 -2.55
C ALA A 236 15.36 0.02 -4.08
N GLY A 237 14.80 -0.99 -4.75
CA GLY A 237 14.82 -1.08 -6.22
C GLY A 237 14.10 0.07 -6.94
N ASP A 238 14.17 0.07 -8.27
CA ASP A 238 13.71 1.17 -9.13
C ASP A 238 12.18 1.40 -9.17
N SER A 239 11.38 0.60 -8.45
CA SER A 239 9.91 0.76 -8.45
C SER A 239 9.29 0.19 -7.18
N ILE A 240 8.94 1.07 -6.25
CA ILE A 240 8.10 0.74 -5.10
C ILE A 240 6.67 0.55 -5.58
N ILE A 241 5.98 -0.44 -5.01
CA ILE A 241 4.59 -0.77 -5.37
C ILE A 241 3.65 -0.84 -4.17
N GLY A 242 4.19 -0.88 -2.95
CA GLY A 242 3.41 -1.03 -1.71
C GLY A 242 4.20 -0.55 -0.51
N ALA A 243 3.50 -0.07 0.52
CA ALA A 243 4.08 0.39 1.77
C ALA A 243 3.12 0.10 2.93
N THR A 244 3.67 -0.18 4.11
CA THR A 244 2.86 -0.43 5.31
C THR A 244 3.65 -0.07 6.56
N VAL A 245 2.96 0.29 7.64
CA VAL A 245 3.57 0.52 8.95
C VAL A 245 3.31 -0.65 9.88
N PRO A 246 4.19 -0.91 10.87
CA PRO A 246 3.85 -1.75 11.99
C PRO A 246 2.57 -1.23 12.66
N ALA A 247 1.55 -2.07 12.77
CA ALA A 247 0.35 -1.73 13.52
C ALA A 247 0.70 -1.48 14.99
N PRO A 248 0.02 -0.55 15.69
CA PRO A 248 0.24 -0.36 17.12
C PRO A 248 0.08 -1.68 17.87
N SER A 249 0.94 -1.89 18.86
CA SER A 249 1.09 -3.14 19.60
C SER A 249 -0.26 -3.62 20.18
N GLY A 250 -0.85 -4.63 19.54
CA GLY A 250 -2.16 -5.18 19.91
C GLY A 250 -2.96 -5.76 18.75
N LEU A 251 -2.72 -5.29 17.52
CA LEU A 251 -3.34 -5.84 16.30
C LEU A 251 -2.56 -7.05 15.80
N ALA A 252 -2.79 -8.18 16.45
CA ALA A 252 -2.32 -9.49 16.00
C ALA A 252 -3.47 -10.18 15.26
N LEU A 253 -3.57 -10.01 13.94
CA LEU A 253 -4.66 -10.57 13.16
C LEU A 253 -4.65 -12.11 13.18
N PHE A 254 -3.45 -12.68 13.27
CA PHE A 254 -3.22 -14.12 13.34
C PHE A 254 -2.36 -14.45 14.57
N GLY A 255 -2.95 -14.34 15.76
CA GLY A 255 -2.34 -14.79 17.01
C GLY A 255 -1.98 -16.29 17.00
N ALA A 256 -0.98 -16.67 17.78
CA ALA A 256 -0.34 -18.01 17.86
C ALA A 256 -1.25 -19.19 18.33
N GLY A 257 -2.56 -19.13 18.08
CA GLY A 257 -3.57 -20.01 18.67
C GLY A 257 -4.66 -20.54 17.74
N LEU A 258 -4.63 -20.31 16.42
CA LEU A 258 -5.50 -21.03 15.48
C LEU A 258 -4.93 -22.41 15.15
N LEU A 259 -4.70 -23.23 16.17
CA LEU A 259 -4.66 -24.68 16.01
C LEU A 259 -6.08 -25.14 15.65
N GLY A 260 -6.34 -25.26 14.36
CA GLY A 260 -7.40 -26.11 13.84
C GLY A 260 -8.61 -25.40 13.26
N VAL A 261 -8.46 -24.79 12.08
CA VAL A 261 -9.44 -24.98 11.01
C VAL A 261 -8.69 -25.12 9.68
N SER A 262 -8.20 -26.33 9.39
CA SER A 262 -7.98 -26.68 8.00
C SER A 262 -9.35 -26.75 7.34
N ARG A 263 -9.74 -25.71 6.58
CA ARG A 263 -10.95 -25.80 5.77
C ARG A 263 -10.68 -26.72 4.60
N ARG A 264 -11.53 -27.75 4.53
CA ARG A 264 -11.69 -28.64 3.39
C ARG A 264 -11.91 -27.82 2.13
N ARG A 265 -11.05 -28.05 1.14
CA ARG A 265 -11.40 -27.89 -0.28
C ARG A 265 -12.78 -28.51 -0.51
N ARG A 266 -13.72 -27.74 -1.05
CA ARG A 266 -14.80 -28.30 -1.85
C ARG A 266 -14.49 -28.00 -3.30
#